data_AF-A0A9D4DT61-F1
#
_entry.id   AF-A0A9D4DT61-F1
#
_cell.length_a   1.000
_cell.length_b   1.000
_cell.length_c   1.000
_cell.angle_alpha   90.00
_cell.angle_beta   90.00
_cell.angle_gamma   90.00
#
_symmetry.space_group_name_H-M   'P 1'
#
loop_
_entity.id
_entity.type
_entity.pdbx_description
1 polymer ?
#
loop_
_entity_poly.entity_id
_entity_poly.type
_entity_poly.pdbx_seq_one_letter_code
_entity_poly.pdbx_strand_id
1 'polypeptide(L)'
;MGKVKRQRQKAHNAAVKVKQATSKEEIDIAEVKDTKHLPPGLSHAEVRASLFDGIDMSKYHITTKLPDFDARSTLSSKSLKGLNLKKKEKQKLRHDLWIQKLSALDAAKKKAKEKARKAQTPVVGDIGALADALPTLDLLLKKSTGPKTQGNDPKKKKGTQSEYTRKKQMLADISIFQQVLKDPSYRKNPTVAISEHLYERQRREEMDT
;
A
#
# COMPACT_ATOMS: atom_id res chain seq x y z
N MET A 1 43.45 -43.97 -14.72
CA MET A 1 42.49 -43.06 -15.37
C MET A 1 42.67 -41.63 -14.84
N GLY A 2 43.53 -40.83 -15.49
CA GLY A 2 43.94 -39.52 -15.01
C GLY A 2 42.88 -38.43 -15.23
N LYS A 3 42.71 -37.52 -14.26
CA LYS A 3 41.76 -36.41 -14.34
C LYS A 3 42.22 -35.40 -15.40
N VAL A 4 41.42 -35.20 -16.44
CA VAL A 4 41.65 -34.22 -17.50
C VAL A 4 41.58 -32.80 -16.91
N LYS A 5 42.70 -32.08 -16.93
CA LYS A 5 42.75 -30.65 -16.54
C LYS A 5 42.27 -29.80 -17.71
N ARG A 6 41.15 -29.10 -17.55
CA ARG A 6 40.67 -28.10 -18.52
C ARG A 6 41.57 -26.86 -18.50
N GLN A 7 42.03 -26.43 -19.67
CA GLN A 7 42.73 -25.15 -19.83
C GLN A 7 41.78 -23.99 -19.52
N ARG A 8 42.22 -23.08 -18.65
CA ARG A 8 41.50 -21.83 -18.35
C ARG A 8 41.95 -20.79 -19.38
N GLN A 9 41.00 -20.26 -20.15
CA GLN A 9 41.24 -19.09 -20.99
C GLN A 9 41.24 -17.84 -20.12
N LYS A 10 42.26 -16.99 -20.27
CA LYS A 10 42.33 -15.68 -19.60
C LYS A 10 41.63 -14.66 -20.50
N ALA A 11 40.47 -14.15 -20.06
CA ALA A 11 39.70 -13.13 -20.77
C ALA A 11 40.01 -11.71 -20.25
N HIS A 12 41.28 -11.32 -20.27
CA HIS A 12 41.66 -9.94 -19.97
C HIS A 12 42.39 -9.36 -21.18
N ASN A 13 41.83 -8.30 -21.76
CA ASN A 13 42.49 -7.50 -22.77
C ASN A 13 43.52 -6.61 -22.07
N ALA A 14 44.75 -6.58 -22.59
CA ALA A 14 45.82 -5.74 -22.03
C ALA A 14 45.47 -4.26 -22.21
N ALA A 15 45.63 -3.47 -21.14
CA ALA A 15 45.46 -2.02 -21.20
C ALA A 15 46.53 -1.40 -22.10
N VAL A 16 46.10 -0.65 -23.12
CA VAL A 16 47.00 0.13 -23.99
C VAL A 16 47.62 1.25 -23.14
N LYS A 17 48.93 1.14 -22.86
CA LYS A 17 49.68 2.24 -22.24
C LYS A 17 49.96 3.30 -23.31
N VAL A 18 49.25 4.42 -23.23
CA VAL A 18 49.62 5.64 -23.96
C VAL A 18 50.90 6.18 -23.31
N LYS A 19 52.00 6.19 -24.07
CA LYS A 19 53.23 6.88 -23.66
C LYS A 19 52.97 8.38 -23.75
N GLN A 20 52.97 9.07 -22.61
CA GLN A 20 52.99 10.52 -22.58
C GLN A 20 54.40 10.98 -22.97
N ALA A 21 54.55 11.46 -24.20
CA ALA A 21 55.66 12.33 -24.58
C ALA A 21 55.24 13.76 -24.26
N THR A 22 56.09 14.45 -23.50
CA THR A 22 55.98 15.87 -23.18
C THR A 22 56.33 16.72 -24.40
N SER A 23 55.33 17.34 -25.02
CA SER A 23 55.50 18.57 -25.80
C SER A 23 54.17 19.30 -25.85
N LYS A 24 54.21 20.58 -25.49
CA LYS A 24 53.08 21.51 -25.55
C LYS A 24 52.81 21.81 -27.02
N GLU A 25 51.79 21.21 -27.60
CA GLU A 25 51.18 21.68 -28.84
C GLU A 25 49.67 21.62 -28.68
N GLU A 26 49.03 22.74 -28.95
CA GLU A 26 47.58 22.87 -29.03
C GLU A 26 47.09 21.93 -30.14
N ILE A 27 46.23 20.98 -29.77
CA ILE A 27 45.59 20.09 -30.73
C ILE A 27 44.13 20.50 -30.80
N ASP A 28 43.77 21.08 -31.95
CA ASP A 28 42.39 21.28 -32.38
C ASP A 28 41.55 20.03 -32.10
N ILE A 29 40.44 20.23 -31.39
CA ILE A 29 39.50 19.16 -31.03
C ILE A 29 38.70 18.81 -32.28
N ALA A 30 39.33 18.07 -33.18
CA ALA A 30 38.65 17.39 -34.27
C ALA A 30 37.84 16.21 -33.69
N GLU A 31 36.59 16.52 -33.35
CA GLU A 31 35.39 15.71 -33.55
C GLU A 31 35.56 14.18 -33.61
N VAL A 32 35.68 13.52 -32.45
CA VAL A 32 35.46 12.07 -32.35
C VAL A 32 33.95 11.81 -32.28
N LYS A 33 33.31 11.67 -33.44
CA LYS A 33 31.93 11.21 -33.60
C LYS A 33 31.82 9.71 -33.32
N ASP A 34 31.87 9.28 -32.06
CA ASP A 34 31.42 7.95 -31.65
C ASP A 34 29.99 8.03 -31.06
N THR A 35 29.00 8.10 -31.96
CA THR A 35 27.57 8.30 -31.64
C THR A 35 26.82 7.01 -31.28
N LYS A 36 27.49 5.94 -30.84
CA LYS A 36 26.84 4.63 -30.72
C LYS A 36 25.89 4.48 -29.52
N HIS A 37 25.93 5.38 -28.53
CA HIS A 37 25.23 5.16 -27.26
C HIS A 37 24.44 6.35 -26.68
N LEU A 38 24.12 7.40 -27.45
CA LEU A 38 23.26 8.49 -26.97
C LEU A 38 21.84 8.45 -27.57
N PRO A 39 20.79 8.76 -26.79
CA PRO A 39 19.45 8.96 -27.31
C PRO A 39 19.42 10.16 -28.27
N PRO A 40 18.56 10.16 -29.31
CA PRO A 40 18.54 11.24 -30.31
C PRO A 40 18.16 12.57 -29.66
N GLY A 41 19.01 13.61 -29.82
CA GLY A 41 18.66 15.00 -29.50
C GLY A 41 19.35 15.64 -28.30
N LEU A 42 20.29 14.97 -27.61
CA LEU A 42 21.12 15.63 -26.58
C LEU A 42 22.57 15.75 -27.03
N SER A 43 23.09 16.98 -27.04
CA SER A 43 24.51 17.23 -27.27
C SER A 43 25.33 16.84 -26.04
N HIS A 44 26.57 16.38 -26.24
CA HIS A 44 27.48 16.00 -25.13
C HIS A 44 27.80 17.18 -24.19
N ALA A 45 27.65 18.41 -24.69
CA ALA A 45 27.82 19.64 -23.91
C ALA A 45 26.65 19.87 -22.93
N GLU A 46 25.41 19.63 -23.35
CA GLU A 46 24.22 19.74 -22.46
C GLU A 46 24.22 18.64 -21.40
N VAL A 47 24.62 17.41 -21.74
CA VAL A 47 24.74 16.31 -20.76
C VAL A 47 25.78 16.63 -19.69
N ARG A 48 26.88 17.31 -20.04
CA ARG A 48 27.92 17.69 -19.06
C ARG A 48 27.53 18.86 -18.16
N ALA A 49 26.78 19.83 -18.68
CA ALA A 49 26.34 20.98 -17.89
C ALA A 49 25.29 20.59 -16.83
N SER A 50 24.42 19.64 -17.14
CA SER A 50 23.25 19.32 -16.30
C SER A 50 23.44 18.13 -15.35
N LEU A 51 24.63 17.50 -15.30
CA LEU A 51 24.86 16.31 -14.48
C LEU A 51 24.93 16.60 -12.97
N PHE A 52 25.25 17.84 -12.59
CA PHE A 52 25.38 18.25 -11.19
C PHE A 52 24.56 19.51 -10.87
N ASP A 53 23.67 19.91 -11.77
CA ASP A 53 22.83 21.08 -11.58
C ASP A 53 21.84 20.80 -10.43
N GLY A 54 22.06 21.44 -9.28
CA GLY A 54 21.35 21.20 -8.03
C GLY A 54 22.15 20.50 -6.91
N ILE A 55 23.41 20.13 -7.14
CA ILE A 55 24.31 19.63 -6.08
C ILE A 55 25.24 20.76 -5.66
N ASP A 56 25.07 21.26 -4.43
CA ASP A 56 26.00 22.22 -3.83
C ASP A 56 27.33 21.52 -3.51
N MET A 57 28.31 21.67 -4.40
CA MET A 57 29.66 21.13 -4.26
C MET A 57 30.61 22.05 -3.48
N SER A 58 30.09 22.96 -2.64
CA SER A 58 30.96 23.76 -1.79
C SER A 58 31.73 22.87 -0.79
N LYS A 59 32.94 23.32 -0.42
CA LYS A 59 33.89 22.57 0.42
C LYS A 59 33.28 22.08 1.75
N TYR A 60 32.25 22.76 2.25
CA TYR A 60 31.55 22.46 3.49
C TYR A 60 30.47 21.36 3.34
N HIS A 61 29.97 21.13 2.13
CA HIS A 61 28.93 20.12 1.85
C HIS A 61 29.49 18.77 1.36
N ILE A 62 30.77 18.68 0.99
CA ILE A 62 31.45 17.41 0.62
C ILE A 62 31.50 16.40 1.78
N THR A 63 31.40 16.87 3.03
CA THR A 63 31.36 15.99 4.22
C THR A 63 29.96 15.47 4.53
N THR A 64 28.94 15.91 3.80
CA THR A 64 27.58 15.39 3.97
C THR A 64 27.53 13.96 3.44
N LYS A 65 27.51 13.00 4.36
CA LYS A 65 27.26 11.61 4.00
C LYS A 65 25.82 11.55 3.49
N LEU A 66 25.64 11.20 2.21
CA LEU A 66 24.31 10.89 1.70
C LEU A 66 23.65 9.85 2.64
N PRO A 67 22.31 9.91 2.79
CA PRO A 67 21.58 8.81 3.40
C PRO A 67 22.00 7.53 2.69
N ASP A 68 22.50 6.56 3.45
CA ASP A 68 23.07 5.33 2.92
C ASP A 68 21.94 4.50 2.29
N PHE A 69 21.54 4.85 1.07
CA PHE A 69 20.53 4.11 0.32
C PHE A 69 21.01 2.69 0.03
N ASP A 70 22.33 2.48 0.03
CA ASP A 70 22.95 1.16 -0.06
C ASP A 70 22.83 0.35 1.25
N ALA A 71 22.48 0.97 2.39
CA ALA A 71 22.10 0.25 3.61
C ALA A 71 20.66 -0.29 3.59
N ARG A 72 19.81 0.16 2.64
CA ARG A 72 18.48 -0.44 2.41
C ARG A 72 18.58 -1.72 1.57
N SER A 73 19.69 -1.90 0.86
CA SER A 73 20.01 -3.12 0.14
C SER A 73 21.00 -3.97 0.93
N THR A 74 20.55 -5.17 1.26
CA THR A 74 21.36 -6.29 1.75
C THR A 74 21.64 -6.26 3.25
N LEU A 75 21.21 -7.33 3.92
CA LEU A 75 21.78 -7.75 5.18
C LEU A 75 23.28 -7.95 4.96
N SER A 76 24.06 -6.89 5.16
CA SER A 76 25.51 -6.94 5.26
C SER A 76 25.88 -8.05 6.24
N SER A 77 27.06 -8.65 6.08
CA SER A 77 27.63 -9.62 7.03
C SER A 77 27.48 -9.20 8.50
N LYS A 78 27.30 -7.89 8.77
CA LYS A 78 26.92 -7.28 10.04
C LYS A 78 25.55 -7.68 10.62
N SER A 79 24.49 -7.87 9.83
CA SER A 79 23.15 -8.18 10.37
C SER A 79 23.00 -9.63 10.85
N LEU A 80 23.81 -10.56 10.33
CA LEU A 80 23.96 -11.92 10.86
C LEU A 80 25.09 -12.01 11.91
N LYS A 81 25.80 -10.91 12.16
CA LYS A 81 26.89 -10.82 13.14
C LYS A 81 26.27 -10.58 14.51
N GLY A 82 25.82 -11.65 15.13
CA GLY A 82 25.15 -11.62 16.43
C GLY A 82 24.44 -12.94 16.74
N LEU A 83 24.00 -13.66 15.70
CA LEU A 83 23.56 -15.03 15.86
C LEU A 83 24.75 -15.98 15.69
N ASN A 84 25.04 -16.78 16.72
CA ASN A 84 26.05 -17.85 16.73
C ASN A 84 25.63 -19.04 15.84
N LEU A 85 25.35 -18.77 14.56
CA LEU A 85 24.95 -19.76 13.57
C LEU A 85 26.18 -20.42 12.93
N LYS A 86 26.05 -21.71 12.63
CA LYS A 86 27.08 -22.48 11.91
C LYS A 86 27.22 -21.94 10.49
N LYS A 87 28.39 -22.12 9.88
CA LYS A 87 28.69 -21.65 8.50
C LYS A 87 27.65 -22.12 7.48
N LYS A 88 27.18 -23.38 7.60
CA LYS A 88 26.15 -23.98 6.74
C LYS A 88 24.80 -23.25 6.88
N GLU A 89 24.38 -22.92 8.09
CA GLU A 89 23.14 -22.20 8.37
C GLU A 89 23.19 -20.78 7.81
N LYS A 90 24.31 -20.07 7.99
CA LYS A 90 24.52 -18.74 7.39
C LYS A 90 24.48 -18.77 5.87
N GLN A 91 25.01 -19.81 5.24
CA GLN A 91 24.94 -19.98 3.79
C GLN A 91 23.52 -20.26 3.31
N LYS A 92 22.79 -21.14 4.00
CA LYS A 92 21.39 -21.44 3.69
C LYS A 92 20.52 -20.18 3.80
N LEU A 93 20.65 -19.42 4.88
CA LEU A 93 19.91 -18.17 5.06
C LEU A 93 20.17 -17.15 3.94
N ARG A 94 21.44 -16.97 3.54
CA ARG A 94 21.76 -16.08 2.41
C ARG A 94 21.09 -16.54 1.12
N HIS A 95 21.10 -17.84 0.85
CA HIS A 95 20.44 -18.41 -0.32
C HIS A 95 18.93 -18.20 -0.26
N ASP A 96 18.29 -18.57 0.84
CA ASP A 96 16.82 -18.50 1.00
C ASP A 96 16.32 -17.06 0.90
N LEU A 97 17.03 -16.11 1.53
CA LEU A 97 16.72 -14.68 1.42
C LEU A 97 16.92 -14.15 0.00
N TRP A 98 17.94 -14.62 -0.72
CA TRP A 98 18.15 -14.24 -2.12
C TRP A 98 17.02 -14.76 -3.00
N ILE A 99 16.61 -16.01 -2.83
CA ILE A 99 15.46 -16.60 -3.53
C ILE A 99 14.17 -15.84 -3.19
N GLN A 100 13.96 -15.49 -1.92
CA GLN A 100 12.82 -14.69 -1.48
C GLN A 100 12.81 -13.30 -2.14
N LYS A 101 13.97 -12.66 -2.31
CA LYS A 101 14.10 -11.38 -3.01
C LYS A 101 13.71 -11.53 -4.49
N LEU A 102 14.19 -12.57 -5.16
CA LEU A 102 13.83 -12.84 -6.56
C LEU A 102 12.33 -13.10 -6.71
N SER A 103 11.75 -13.94 -5.85
CA SER A 103 10.32 -14.25 -5.90
C SER A 103 9.45 -13.02 -5.61
N ALA A 104 9.88 -12.13 -4.71
CA ALA A 104 9.20 -10.87 -4.45
C ALA A 104 9.18 -9.94 -5.68
N LEU A 105 10.29 -9.85 -6.43
CA LEU A 105 10.35 -9.07 -7.67
C LEU A 105 9.43 -9.65 -8.74
N ASP A 106 9.42 -10.97 -8.92
CA ASP A 106 8.54 -11.63 -9.87
C ASP A 106 7.05 -11.48 -9.49
N ALA A 107 6.73 -11.57 -8.20
CA ALA A 107 5.39 -11.33 -7.69
C ALA A 107 4.95 -9.88 -7.94
N ALA A 108 5.83 -8.90 -7.71
CA ALA A 108 5.53 -7.49 -7.98
C ALA A 108 5.27 -7.23 -9.47
N LYS A 109 6.11 -7.79 -10.37
CA LYS A 109 5.92 -7.70 -11.83
C LYS A 109 4.61 -8.33 -12.27
N LYS A 110 4.27 -9.52 -11.76
CA LYS A 110 3.01 -10.21 -12.05
C LYS A 110 1.80 -9.37 -11.61
N LYS A 111 1.82 -8.85 -10.38
CA LYS A 111 0.77 -7.95 -9.86
C LYS A 111 0.61 -6.70 -10.71
N ALA A 112 1.69 -6.06 -11.14
CA ALA A 112 1.62 -4.88 -12.00
C ALA A 112 0.99 -5.19 -13.37
N LYS A 113 1.40 -6.30 -14.01
CA LYS A 113 0.80 -6.74 -15.28
C LYS A 113 -0.68 -7.07 -15.13
N GLU A 114 -1.07 -7.72 -14.05
CA GLU A 114 -2.46 -8.05 -13.77
C GLU A 114 -3.30 -6.80 -13.54
N LYS A 115 -2.80 -5.83 -12.77
CA LYS A 115 -3.46 -4.52 -12.59
C LYS A 115 -3.65 -3.78 -13.92
N ALA A 116 -2.64 -3.77 -14.80
CA ALA A 116 -2.77 -3.16 -16.12
C ALA A 116 -3.84 -3.87 -16.98
N ARG A 117 -3.92 -5.21 -16.93
CA ARG A 117 -4.97 -5.97 -17.63
C ARG A 117 -6.37 -5.67 -17.08
N LYS A 118 -6.51 -5.58 -15.75
CA LYS A 118 -7.77 -5.21 -15.07
C LYS A 118 -8.21 -3.79 -15.41
N ALA A 119 -7.29 -2.83 -15.47
CA ALA A 119 -7.58 -1.45 -15.88
C ALA A 119 -8.01 -1.34 -17.35
N GLN A 120 -7.55 -2.25 -18.21
CA GLN A 120 -7.89 -2.28 -19.64
C GLN A 120 -9.25 -2.92 -19.94
N THR A 121 -9.92 -3.57 -19.00
CA THR A 121 -11.25 -4.16 -19.20
C THR A 121 -12.33 -3.17 -18.72
N PRO A 122 -12.98 -2.40 -19.61
CA PRO A 122 -13.90 -1.33 -19.22
C PRO A 122 -15.32 -1.82 -18.89
N VAL A 123 -15.71 -3.00 -19.40
CA VAL A 123 -17.11 -3.50 -19.34
C VAL A 123 -17.44 -4.19 -18.01
N VAL A 124 -16.43 -4.47 -17.19
CA VAL A 124 -16.59 -5.12 -15.89
C VAL A 124 -15.77 -4.30 -14.91
N GLY A 125 -16.41 -3.65 -13.94
CA GLY A 125 -15.69 -2.93 -12.88
C GLY A 125 -14.67 -3.83 -12.16
N ASP A 126 -13.76 -3.25 -11.36
CA ASP A 126 -12.69 -4.02 -10.72
C ASP A 126 -13.22 -5.05 -9.69
N ILE A 127 -13.52 -6.26 -10.14
CA ILE A 127 -13.95 -7.40 -9.30
C ILE A 127 -12.85 -7.76 -8.29
N GLY A 128 -11.58 -7.45 -8.59
CA GLY A 128 -10.46 -7.69 -7.69
C GLY A 128 -10.58 -6.92 -6.38
N ALA A 129 -11.02 -5.66 -6.44
CA ALA A 129 -11.25 -4.85 -5.25
C ALA A 129 -12.37 -5.41 -4.37
N LEU A 130 -13.43 -5.97 -4.98
CA LEU A 130 -14.51 -6.65 -4.25
C LEU A 130 -14.01 -7.92 -3.58
N ALA A 131 -13.14 -8.68 -4.24
CA ALA A 131 -12.54 -9.89 -3.68
C ALA A 131 -11.57 -9.57 -2.54
N ASP A 132 -10.74 -8.53 -2.67
CA ASP A 132 -9.80 -8.09 -1.62
C ASP A 132 -10.52 -7.53 -0.39
N ALA A 133 -11.71 -6.95 -0.57
CA ALA A 133 -12.56 -6.48 0.52
C ALA A 133 -13.26 -7.62 1.29
N LEU A 134 -13.19 -8.87 0.82
CA LEU A 134 -13.76 -10.00 1.54
C LEU A 134 -12.90 -10.39 2.75
N PRO A 135 -13.52 -10.72 3.89
CA PRO A 135 -12.78 -11.26 5.03
C PRO A 135 -12.07 -12.56 4.64
N THR A 136 -10.78 -12.65 4.94
CA THR A 136 -10.04 -13.92 4.80
C THR A 136 -10.62 -14.97 5.75
N LEU A 137 -10.58 -16.26 5.37
CA LEU A 137 -11.10 -17.37 6.18
C LEU A 137 -10.57 -17.35 7.63
N ASP A 138 -9.31 -16.99 7.84
CA ASP A 138 -8.72 -16.87 9.19
C ASP A 138 -9.42 -15.81 10.06
N LEU A 139 -9.86 -14.70 9.45
CA LEU A 139 -10.60 -13.64 10.14
C LEU A 139 -12.03 -14.10 10.48
N LEU A 140 -12.66 -14.88 9.59
CA LEU A 140 -13.96 -15.51 9.85
C LEU A 140 -13.89 -16.53 10.99
N LEU A 141 -12.87 -17.40 10.97
CA LEU A 141 -12.63 -18.41 12.00
C LEU A 141 -12.33 -17.74 13.36
N LYS A 142 -11.50 -16.69 13.39
CA LYS A 142 -11.27 -15.91 14.62
C LYS A 142 -12.49 -15.14 15.10
N LYS A 143 -13.36 -14.65 14.20
CA LYS A 143 -14.58 -13.93 14.60
C LYS A 143 -15.64 -14.86 15.18
N SER A 144 -15.58 -16.16 14.89
CA SER A 144 -16.51 -17.17 15.42
C SER A 144 -16.29 -17.55 16.90
N THR A 145 -15.19 -17.10 17.53
CA THR A 145 -14.87 -17.42 18.93
C THR A 145 -15.27 -16.32 19.93
N GLY A 146 -15.82 -15.20 19.47
CA GLY A 146 -16.45 -14.18 20.33
C GLY A 146 -17.92 -14.50 20.62
N PRO A 147 -18.53 -13.91 21.68
CA PRO A 147 -19.97 -14.01 21.88
C PRO A 147 -20.65 -13.49 20.61
N LYS A 148 -21.53 -14.31 20.01
CA LYS A 148 -22.22 -14.01 18.75
C LYS A 148 -22.84 -12.61 18.85
N THR A 149 -22.18 -11.60 18.28
CA THR A 149 -22.84 -10.33 17.98
C THR A 149 -23.96 -10.70 17.05
N GLN A 150 -25.20 -10.51 17.52
CA GLN A 150 -26.39 -10.83 16.75
C GLN A 150 -26.21 -10.25 15.35
N GLY A 151 -26.19 -11.15 14.37
CA GLY A 151 -25.89 -10.83 13.00
C GLY A 151 -26.77 -9.67 12.57
N ASN A 152 -26.15 -8.73 11.86
CA ASN A 152 -26.83 -7.79 11.01
C ASN A 152 -27.43 -8.55 9.80
N ASP A 153 -28.13 -9.64 10.08
CA ASP A 153 -28.94 -10.34 9.10
C ASP A 153 -29.97 -9.30 8.64
N PRO A 154 -30.19 -9.14 7.32
CA PRO A 154 -31.26 -8.30 6.85
C PRO A 154 -32.53 -8.82 7.52
N LYS A 155 -33.09 -8.06 8.48
CA LYS A 155 -34.33 -8.42 9.18
C LYS A 155 -35.31 -8.80 8.07
N LYS A 156 -35.62 -10.10 7.98
CA LYS A 156 -36.57 -10.61 7.00
C LYS A 156 -37.78 -9.69 7.07
N LYS A 157 -38.19 -9.12 5.92
CA LYS A 157 -39.33 -8.20 5.86
C LYS A 157 -40.46 -8.88 6.61
N LYS A 158 -40.81 -8.36 7.79
CA LYS A 158 -41.87 -8.93 8.61
C LYS A 158 -43.12 -8.86 7.73
N GLY A 159 -43.81 -10.00 7.56
CA GLY A 159 -45.08 -10.01 6.86
C GLY A 159 -46.07 -9.04 7.50
N THR A 160 -47.14 -8.72 6.78
CA THR A 160 -48.21 -7.87 7.30
C THR A 160 -48.68 -8.41 8.65
N GLN A 161 -48.82 -7.52 9.64
CA GLN A 161 -49.34 -7.88 10.97
C GLN A 161 -50.73 -8.54 10.84
N SER A 162 -51.05 -9.46 11.74
CA SER A 162 -52.38 -10.08 11.81
C SER A 162 -53.46 -9.00 11.96
N GLU A 163 -54.64 -9.23 11.39
CA GLU A 163 -55.75 -8.29 11.48
C GLU A 163 -56.11 -7.98 12.96
N TYR A 164 -56.06 -8.99 13.82
CA TYR A 164 -56.31 -8.84 15.25
C TYR A 164 -55.29 -7.91 15.92
N THR A 165 -53.99 -8.08 15.63
CA THR A 165 -52.95 -7.24 16.22
C THR A 165 -53.04 -5.80 15.71
N ARG A 166 -53.36 -5.61 14.42
CA ARG A 166 -53.63 -4.29 13.84
C ARG A 166 -54.82 -3.61 14.50
N LYS A 167 -55.93 -4.32 14.70
CA LYS A 167 -57.13 -3.80 15.39
C LYS A 167 -56.80 -3.43 16.84
N LYS A 168 -56.04 -4.26 17.55
CA LYS A 168 -55.61 -3.97 18.92
C LYS A 168 -54.72 -2.74 19.01
N GLN A 169 -53.76 -2.58 18.09
CA GLN A 169 -52.92 -1.39 18.00
C GLN A 169 -53.76 -0.15 17.71
N MET A 170 -54.67 -0.21 16.73
CA MET A 170 -55.56 0.90 16.41
C MET A 170 -56.41 1.34 17.61
N LEU A 171 -56.96 0.40 18.40
CA LEU A 171 -57.71 0.73 19.61
C LEU A 171 -56.82 1.37 20.68
N ALA A 172 -55.59 0.88 20.85
CA ALA A 172 -54.61 1.49 21.74
C ALA A 172 -54.29 2.92 21.31
N ASP A 173 -54.02 3.14 20.02
CA ASP A 173 -53.74 4.47 19.46
C ASP A 173 -54.92 5.42 19.67
N ILE A 174 -56.15 4.99 19.41
CA ILE A 174 -57.37 5.77 19.66
C ILE A 174 -57.45 6.18 21.14
N SER A 175 -57.18 5.26 22.06
CA SER A 175 -57.21 5.56 23.50
C SER A 175 -56.14 6.59 23.91
N ILE A 176 -54.94 6.50 23.34
CA ILE A 176 -53.86 7.47 23.56
C ILE A 176 -54.27 8.84 23.01
N PHE A 177 -54.83 8.91 21.80
CA PHE A 177 -55.30 10.17 21.23
C PHE A 177 -56.40 10.80 22.08
N GLN A 178 -57.33 10.01 22.60
CA GLN A 178 -58.36 10.51 23.51
C GLN A 178 -57.77 11.07 24.80
N GLN A 179 -56.66 10.52 25.32
CA GLN A 179 -55.96 11.06 26.48
C GLN A 179 -55.29 12.41 26.14
N VAL A 180 -54.54 12.47 25.04
CA VAL A 180 -53.90 13.71 24.58
C VAL A 180 -54.92 14.83 24.36
N LEU A 181 -56.09 14.49 23.81
CA LEU A 181 -57.19 15.45 23.62
C LEU A 181 -57.87 15.87 24.92
N LYS A 182 -57.69 15.16 26.04
CA LYS A 182 -58.19 15.60 27.35
C LYS A 182 -57.23 16.60 28.00
N ASP A 183 -55.96 16.61 27.61
CA ASP A 183 -54.96 17.47 28.22
C ASP A 183 -55.19 18.95 27.86
N PRO A 184 -55.36 19.84 28.86
CA PRO A 184 -55.67 21.24 28.63
C PRO A 184 -54.52 21.99 27.94
N SER A 185 -53.27 21.60 28.19
CA SER A 185 -52.09 22.19 27.56
C SER A 185 -52.08 21.93 26.05
N TYR A 186 -52.44 20.70 25.63
CA TYR A 186 -52.52 20.33 24.22
C TYR A 186 -53.67 21.05 23.50
N ARG A 187 -54.82 21.23 24.17
CA ARG A 187 -55.96 21.99 23.60
C ARG A 187 -55.66 23.47 23.37
N LYS A 188 -54.87 24.08 24.26
CA LYS A 188 -54.51 25.50 24.16
C LYS A 188 -53.49 25.71 23.04
N ASN A 189 -52.38 24.98 23.06
CA ASN A 189 -51.28 25.12 22.11
C ASN A 189 -50.63 23.76 21.82
N PRO A 190 -51.08 23.03 20.79
CA PRO A 190 -50.63 21.66 20.55
C PRO A 190 -49.15 21.59 20.15
N THR A 191 -48.66 22.57 19.40
CA THR A 191 -47.26 22.62 18.94
C THR A 191 -46.26 22.74 20.09
N VAL A 192 -46.59 23.57 21.09
CA VAL A 192 -45.75 23.80 22.29
C VAL A 192 -45.79 22.57 23.20
N ALA A 193 -46.96 21.99 23.43
CA ALA A 193 -47.08 20.78 24.25
C ALA A 193 -46.30 19.58 23.64
N ILE A 194 -46.31 19.44 22.31
CA ILE A 194 -45.54 18.41 21.62
C ILE A 194 -44.03 18.67 21.76
N SER A 195 -43.57 19.91 21.57
CA SER A 195 -42.13 20.20 21.67
C SER A 195 -41.61 19.99 23.09
N GLU A 196 -42.34 20.43 24.12
CA GLU A 196 -42.02 20.19 25.53
C GLU A 196 -41.91 18.68 25.84
N HIS A 197 -42.87 17.87 25.39
CA HIS A 197 -42.83 16.42 25.58
C HIS A 197 -41.61 15.76 24.94
N LEU A 198 -41.21 16.21 23.75
CA LEU A 198 -40.01 15.70 23.07
C LEU A 198 -38.73 16.07 23.83
N TYR A 199 -38.63 17.31 24.34
CA TYR A 199 -37.49 17.73 25.17
C TYR A 199 -37.39 16.90 26.46
N GLU A 200 -38.50 16.66 27.14
CA GLU A 200 -38.50 15.81 28.33
C GLU A 200 -38.09 14.37 28.03
N ARG A 201 -38.57 13.81 26.92
CA ARG A 201 -38.22 12.45 26.50
C ARG A 201 -36.72 12.34 26.24
N GLN A 202 -36.15 13.29 25.50
CA GLN A 202 -34.71 13.32 25.23
C GLN A 202 -33.91 13.41 26.53
N ARG A 203 -34.31 14.29 27.46
CA ARG A 203 -33.65 14.43 28.77
C ARG A 203 -33.70 13.15 29.60
N ARG A 204 -34.78 12.35 29.53
CA ARG A 204 -34.88 11.06 30.24
C ARG A 204 -33.92 10.03 29.64
N GLU A 205 -33.88 9.94 28.31
CA GLU A 205 -32.98 9.04 27.60
C GLU A 205 -31.50 9.37 27.89
N GLU A 206 -31.14 10.65 28.08
CA GLU A 206 -29.79 11.08 28.47
C GLU A 206 -29.41 10.78 29.94
N MET A 207 -30.38 10.58 30.83
CA MET A 207 -30.14 10.26 32.25
C MET A 207 -30.06 8.75 32.52
N ASP A 208 -30.63 7.93 31.63
CA ASP A 208 -30.63 6.46 31.72
C ASP A 208 -29.40 5.81 31.06
N THR A 209 -28.53 6.61 30.41
CA THR A 209 -27.26 6.20 29.79
C THR A 209 -26.06 6.52 30.67
#